data_AF-Q4ZY67-F1
#
_entry.id   AF-Q4ZY67-F1
#
_cell.length_a   1.000
_cell.length_b   1.000
_cell.length_c   1.000
_cell.angle_alpha   90.00
_cell.angle_beta   90.00
_cell.angle_gamma   90.00
#
_symmetry.space_group_name_H-M   'P 1'
#
loop_
_entity.id
_entity.type
_entity.pdbx_description
1 polymer ?
#
loop_
_entity_poly.entity_id
_entity_poly.type
_entity_poly.pdbx_seq_one_letter_code
_entity_poly.pdbx_strand_id
1 'polypeptide(L)'
;MRHIISLLLENEPGALSRVVGLFSQRNYNIESLTVAPTEDPTLSRLTLTTVGHDEVIEQITKNLNKLIEVVKLVDLSESAHIERELMLVKVKATGAQRAEIKRTTDIFRGQIVDVTASVYTVQLSGTSDKLDSFIQAIGTAAILETVRSGVTGIARGDKVLSI
;
A
#
# COMPACT_ATOMS: atom_id res chain seq x y z
N MET A 1 4.36 -0.45 -16.94
CA MET A 1 4.84 -1.28 -15.83
C MET A 1 4.34 -0.68 -14.51
N ARG A 2 4.44 -1.41 -13.39
CA ARG A 2 4.04 -0.91 -12.05
C ARG A 2 5.22 -0.18 -11.41
N HIS A 3 4.99 1.06 -10.98
CA HIS A 3 6.00 1.92 -10.35
C HIS A 3 5.61 2.25 -8.92
N ILE A 4 6.61 2.33 -8.04
CA ILE A 4 6.44 2.63 -6.62
C ILE A 4 7.23 3.90 -6.31
N ILE A 5 6.53 5.03 -6.30
CA ILE A 5 7.13 6.33 -6.05
C ILE A 5 7.08 6.61 -4.54
N SER A 6 8.23 6.80 -3.92
CA SER A 6 8.33 7.18 -2.51
C SER A 6 8.78 8.64 -2.40
N LEU A 7 8.05 9.43 -1.62
CA LEU A 7 8.29 10.85 -1.42
C LEU A 7 8.44 11.17 0.06
N LEU A 8 9.34 12.11 0.35
CA LEU A 8 9.33 12.91 1.56
C LEU A 8 8.57 14.21 1.26
N LEU A 9 7.53 14.44 2.04
CA LEU A 9 6.60 15.55 1.88
C LEU A 9 6.59 16.36 3.18
N GLU A 10 6.49 17.67 3.10
CA GLU A 10 6.20 18.51 4.27
C GLU A 10 4.85 18.11 4.90
N ASN A 11 4.84 17.95 6.22
CA ASN A 11 3.64 17.57 6.98
C ASN A 11 2.75 18.80 7.24
N GLU A 12 2.33 19.46 6.16
CA GLU A 12 1.48 20.65 6.20
C GLU A 12 0.12 20.42 5.53
N PRO A 13 -0.94 21.11 6.01
CA PRO A 13 -2.24 21.10 5.35
C PRO A 13 -2.12 21.47 3.86
N GLY A 14 -2.71 20.65 3.00
CA GLY A 14 -2.73 20.88 1.55
C GLY A 14 -1.57 20.25 0.78
N ALA A 15 -0.49 19.81 1.44
CA ALA A 15 0.64 19.13 0.77
C ALA A 15 0.18 17.87 0.03
N LEU A 16 -0.56 16.98 0.71
CA LEU A 16 -1.14 15.78 0.09
C LEU A 16 -2.12 16.13 -1.03
N SER A 17 -2.94 17.17 -0.84
CA SER A 17 -3.94 17.59 -1.83
C SER A 17 -3.30 18.03 -3.14
N ARG A 18 -2.16 18.74 -3.08
CA ARG A 18 -1.39 19.14 -4.27
C ARG A 18 -0.81 17.94 -5.01
N VAL A 19 -0.27 16.95 -4.28
CA VAL A 19 0.22 15.71 -4.88
C VAL A 19 -0.91 14.98 -5.60
N VAL A 20 -2.04 14.73 -4.93
CA VAL A 20 -3.19 14.04 -5.55
C VAL A 20 -3.79 14.85 -6.70
N GLY A 21 -3.85 16.19 -6.56
CA GLY A 21 -4.35 17.11 -7.58
C GLY A 21 -3.55 17.04 -8.88
N LEU A 22 -2.22 16.88 -8.80
CA LEU A 22 -1.35 16.69 -9.97
C LEU A 22 -1.73 15.43 -10.76
N PHE A 23 -1.98 14.31 -10.07
CA PHE A 23 -2.43 13.07 -10.72
C PHE A 23 -3.80 13.25 -11.38
N SER A 24 -4.75 13.88 -10.67
CA SER A 24 -6.10 14.11 -11.18
C SER A 24 -6.12 15.01 -12.42
N GLN A 25 -5.39 16.13 -12.41
CA GLN A 25 -5.35 17.08 -13.54
C GLN A 25 -4.76 16.50 -14.81
N ARG A 26 -3.87 15.51 -14.68
CA ARG A 26 -3.20 14.85 -15.81
C ARG A 26 -3.80 13.49 -16.15
N ASN A 27 -4.87 13.10 -15.46
CA ASN A 27 -5.53 11.80 -15.59
C ASN A 27 -4.55 10.63 -15.41
N TYR A 28 -3.62 10.77 -14.46
CA TYR A 28 -2.73 9.68 -14.05
C TYR A 28 -3.46 8.80 -13.05
N ASN A 29 -3.32 7.48 -13.21
CA ASN A 29 -3.93 6.52 -12.30
C ASN A 29 -3.14 6.43 -10.98
N ILE A 30 -3.84 6.37 -9.85
CA ILE A 30 -3.27 6.01 -8.54
C ILE A 30 -3.84 4.66 -8.16
N GLU A 31 -3.00 3.64 -8.06
CA GLU A 31 -3.42 2.29 -7.69
C GLU A 31 -3.49 2.15 -6.16
N SER A 32 -2.50 2.69 -5.45
CA SER A 32 -2.52 2.79 -4.00
C SER A 32 -1.73 4.00 -3.54
N LEU A 33 -2.09 4.54 -2.38
CA LEU A 33 -1.44 5.68 -1.76
C LEU A 33 -1.43 5.48 -0.26
N THR A 34 -0.24 5.47 0.35
CA THR A 34 -0.06 5.51 1.80
C THR A 34 0.69 6.78 2.17
N VAL A 35 0.31 7.40 3.28
CA VAL A 35 1.02 8.54 3.84
C VAL A 35 0.94 8.49 5.36
N ALA A 36 2.07 8.72 6.01
CA ALA A 36 2.16 8.83 7.46
C ALA A 36 3.36 9.71 7.85
N PRO A 37 3.32 10.37 9.02
CA PRO A 37 4.48 11.06 9.57
C PRO A 37 5.69 10.14 9.72
N THR A 38 6.88 10.71 9.55
CA THR A 38 8.15 10.02 9.81
C THR A 38 8.56 10.15 11.28
N GLU A 39 9.78 9.72 11.62
CA GLU A 39 10.42 10.02 12.90
C GLU A 39 10.57 11.54 13.13
N ASP A 40 10.67 12.32 12.05
CA ASP A 40 10.51 13.76 12.09
C ASP A 40 9.03 14.11 11.86
N PRO A 41 8.33 14.70 12.84
CA PRO A 41 6.92 15.03 12.73
C PRO A 41 6.64 16.16 11.72
N THR A 42 7.67 16.89 11.27
CA THR A 42 7.53 17.92 10.22
C THR A 42 7.50 17.32 8.82
N LEU A 43 7.85 16.03 8.68
CA LEU A 43 7.88 15.32 7.41
C LEU A 43 6.94 14.12 7.43
N SER A 44 6.27 13.90 6.30
CA SER A 44 5.51 12.70 6.02
C SER A 44 6.17 11.90 4.91
N ARG A 45 6.14 10.57 5.05
CA ARG A 45 6.53 9.66 3.98
C ARG A 45 5.29 9.21 3.23
N LEU A 46 5.26 9.52 1.94
CA LEU A 46 4.23 9.09 1.02
C LEU A 46 4.77 7.97 0.15
N THR A 47 4.05 6.86 0.02
CA THR A 47 4.33 5.82 -0.97
C THR A 47 3.12 5.71 -1.90
N LEU A 48 3.37 5.85 -3.19
CA LEU A 48 2.35 5.82 -4.23
C LEU A 48 2.69 4.73 -5.24
N THR A 49 1.70 3.90 -5.57
CA THR A 49 1.81 2.95 -6.68
C THR A 49 0.98 3.40 -7.85
N THR A 50 1.56 3.32 -9.05
CA THR A 50 0.89 3.67 -10.29
C THR A 50 1.33 2.75 -11.42
N VAL A 51 0.53 2.69 -12.47
CA VAL A 51 0.80 1.90 -13.67
C VAL A 51 0.88 2.85 -14.85
N GLY A 52 1.98 2.80 -15.58
CA GLY A 52 2.21 3.66 -16.74
C GLY A 52 3.40 3.20 -17.58
N HIS A 53 3.61 3.87 -18.71
CA HIS A 53 4.86 3.77 -19.46
C HIS A 53 5.94 4.64 -18.81
N ASP A 54 7.21 4.28 -18.98
CA ASP A 54 8.34 4.96 -18.35
C ASP A 54 8.36 6.47 -18.65
N GLU A 55 7.98 6.88 -19.87
CA GLU A 55 7.83 8.29 -20.25
C GLU A 55 6.81 9.05 -19.37
N VAL A 56 5.70 8.40 -19.02
CA VAL A 56 4.66 8.98 -18.16
C VAL A 56 5.16 9.09 -16.73
N ILE A 57 5.89 8.08 -16.25
CA ILE A 57 6.47 8.06 -14.90
C ILE A 57 7.55 9.12 -14.75
N GLU A 58 8.38 9.30 -15.77
CA GLU A 58 9.38 10.36 -15.81
C GLU A 58 8.70 11.74 -15.75
N GLN A 59 7.59 11.93 -16.48
CA GLN A 59 6.80 13.16 -16.40
C GLN A 59 6.17 13.37 -15.01
N ILE A 60 5.60 12.33 -14.41
CA ILE A 60 5.07 12.36 -13.04
C ILE A 60 6.16 12.81 -12.07
N THR A 61 7.32 12.16 -12.12
CA THR A 61 8.48 12.45 -11.29
C THR A 61 8.98 13.88 -11.47
N LYS A 62 9.08 14.38 -12.72
CA LYS A 62 9.46 15.76 -13.00
C LYS A 62 8.45 16.77 -12.48
N ASN A 63 7.15 16.46 -12.53
CA ASN A 63 6.12 17.36 -12.03
C ASN A 63 6.03 17.35 -10.51
N LEU A 64 6.23 16.19 -9.86
CA LEU A 64 6.28 16.10 -8.40
C LEU A 64 7.47 16.87 -7.84
N ASN A 65 8.64 16.82 -8.49
CA ASN A 65 9.81 17.63 -8.11
C ASN A 65 9.59 19.15 -8.20
N LYS A 66 8.55 19.63 -8.90
CA LYS A 66 8.22 21.06 -8.98
C LYS A 66 7.33 21.53 -7.82
N LEU A 67 6.75 20.61 -7.06
CA LEU A 67 5.97 20.96 -5.88
C LEU A 67 6.92 21.34 -4.75
N ILE A 68 6.69 22.50 -4.15
CA ILE A 68 7.55 23.04 -3.08
C ILE A 68 7.55 22.11 -1.87
N GLU A 69 6.41 21.48 -1.60
CA GLU A 69 6.21 20.61 -0.44
C GLU A 69 6.92 19.26 -0.58
N VAL A 70 7.35 18.89 -1.79
CA VAL A 70 8.07 17.64 -2.04
C VAL A 70 9.56 17.90 -1.80
N VAL A 71 10.04 17.43 -0.65
CA VAL A 71 11.43 17.61 -0.23
C VAL A 71 12.36 16.68 -1.01
N LYS A 72 11.94 15.43 -1.21
CA LYS A 72 12.73 14.41 -1.90
C LYS A 72 11.81 13.35 -2.47
N LEU A 73 12.19 12.75 -3.59
CA LEU A 73 11.45 11.63 -4.15
C LEU A 73 12.39 10.61 -4.80
N VAL A 74 11.95 9.36 -4.84
CA VAL A 74 12.66 8.25 -5.47
C VAL A 74 11.66 7.27 -6.07
N ASP A 75 11.95 6.75 -7.27
CA ASP A 75 11.28 5.55 -7.75
C ASP A 75 11.95 4.32 -7.11
N LEU A 76 11.23 3.64 -6.22
CA LEU A 76 11.72 2.44 -5.55
C LEU A 76 11.81 1.27 -6.54
N SER A 77 11.01 1.24 -7.60
CA SER A 77 11.00 0.16 -8.60
C SER A 77 12.32 0.05 -9.35
N GLU A 78 13.09 1.13 -9.46
CA GLU A 78 14.39 1.14 -10.14
C GLU A 78 15.54 0.56 -9.30
N SER A 79 15.27 0.18 -8.04
CA SER A 79 16.29 -0.35 -7.14
C SER A 79 15.77 -1.50 -6.30
N ALA A 80 16.70 -2.26 -5.71
CA ALA A 80 16.33 -3.31 -4.77
C ALA A 80 15.58 -2.70 -3.57
N HIS A 81 14.33 -3.10 -3.37
CA HIS A 81 13.46 -2.56 -2.34
C HIS A 81 12.71 -3.67 -1.59
N ILE A 82 12.05 -3.28 -0.51
CA ILE A 82 11.09 -4.08 0.25
C ILE A 82 9.78 -3.33 0.20
N GLU A 83 8.73 -3.99 -0.25
CA GLU A 83 7.37 -3.48 -0.18
C GLU A 83 6.48 -4.37 0.68
N ARG A 84 5.60 -3.75 1.47
CA ARG A 84 4.63 -4.42 2.32
C ARG A 84 3.33 -3.66 2.36
N GLU A 85 2.27 -4.42 2.54
CA GLU A 85 0.91 -3.96 2.70
C GLU A 85 0.25 -4.72 3.86
N LEU A 86 -0.66 -4.05 4.55
CA LEU A 86 -1.53 -4.62 5.58
C LEU A 86 -2.95 -4.76 5.03
N MET A 87 -3.58 -5.90 5.29
CA MET A 87 -4.97 -6.15 4.96
C MET A 87 -5.73 -6.66 6.17
N LEU A 88 -6.91 -6.09 6.39
CA LEU A 88 -7.95 -6.65 7.25
C LEU A 88 -9.07 -7.16 6.35
N VAL A 89 -9.46 -8.41 6.52
CA VAL A 89 -10.54 -9.02 5.74
C VAL A 89 -11.51 -9.73 6.65
N LYS A 90 -12.77 -9.31 6.57
CA LYS A 90 -13.90 -9.89 7.28
C LYS A 90 -14.53 -10.94 6.40
N VAL A 91 -14.68 -12.15 6.93
CA VAL A 91 -15.17 -13.31 6.19
C VAL A 91 -16.26 -14.02 6.95
N LYS A 92 -17.28 -14.48 6.23
CA LYS A 92 -18.29 -15.39 6.75
C LYS A 92 -17.63 -16.73 7.05
N ALA A 93 -17.76 -17.20 8.28
CA ALA A 93 -17.12 -18.40 8.78
C ALA A 93 -18.11 -19.21 9.64
N THR A 94 -18.81 -20.17 9.01
CA THR A 94 -19.77 -21.06 9.67
C THR A 94 -19.43 -22.53 9.45
N GLY A 95 -19.72 -23.39 10.44
CA GLY A 95 -19.52 -24.84 10.34
C GLY A 95 -18.07 -25.20 9.96
N ALA A 96 -17.92 -26.09 8.96
CA ALA A 96 -16.62 -26.58 8.49
C ALA A 96 -15.71 -25.48 7.92
N GLN A 97 -16.30 -24.41 7.37
CA GLN A 97 -15.56 -23.30 6.75
C GLN A 97 -14.66 -22.56 7.76
N ARG A 98 -15.01 -22.59 9.06
CA ARG A 98 -14.19 -22.01 10.13
C ARG A 98 -12.82 -22.66 10.21
N ALA A 99 -12.75 -23.98 10.12
CA ALA A 99 -11.50 -24.71 10.19
C ALA A 99 -10.64 -24.47 8.94
N GLU A 100 -11.29 -24.35 7.77
CA GLU A 100 -10.62 -24.05 6.51
C GLU A 100 -10.02 -22.64 6.49
N ILE A 101 -10.82 -21.61 6.81
CA ILE A 101 -10.35 -20.22 6.89
C ILE A 101 -9.20 -20.10 7.90
N LYS A 102 -9.29 -20.78 9.05
CA LYS A 102 -8.21 -20.80 10.02
C LYS A 102 -6.93 -21.40 9.44
N ARG A 103 -7.00 -22.58 8.79
CA ARG A 103 -5.83 -23.21 8.16
C ARG A 103 -5.22 -22.32 7.08
N THR A 104 -6.04 -21.72 6.22
CA THR A 104 -5.57 -20.80 5.18
C THR A 104 -4.90 -19.58 5.81
N THR A 105 -5.48 -19.02 6.88
CA THR A 105 -4.86 -17.93 7.64
C THR A 105 -3.49 -18.34 8.18
N ASP A 106 -3.38 -19.51 8.80
CA ASP A 106 -2.12 -20.02 9.34
C ASP A 106 -1.05 -20.22 8.25
N ILE A 107 -1.42 -20.77 7.08
CA ILE A 107 -0.54 -20.98 5.92
C ILE A 107 0.03 -19.64 5.42
N PHE A 108 -0.83 -18.62 5.30
CA PHE A 108 -0.43 -17.29 4.86
C PHE A 108 0.24 -16.46 5.98
N ARG A 109 0.43 -17.05 7.17
CA ARG A 109 0.99 -16.40 8.36
C ARG A 109 0.20 -15.14 8.75
N GLY A 110 -1.11 -15.20 8.59
CA GLY A 110 -2.05 -14.20 9.08
C GLY A 110 -2.45 -14.46 10.53
N GLN A 111 -3.30 -13.59 11.06
CA GLN A 111 -3.83 -13.67 12.42
C GLN A 111 -5.33 -13.41 12.40
N ILE A 112 -6.12 -14.24 13.07
CA ILE A 112 -7.53 -13.94 13.31
C ILE A 112 -7.58 -12.96 14.49
N VAL A 113 -8.06 -11.75 14.27
CA VAL A 113 -8.07 -10.66 15.25
C VAL A 113 -9.44 -10.42 15.87
N ASP A 114 -10.51 -10.92 15.24
CA ASP A 114 -11.87 -10.89 15.80
C ASP A 114 -12.66 -12.14 15.39
N VAL A 115 -13.52 -12.61 16.30
CA VAL A 115 -14.26 -13.86 16.18
C VAL A 115 -15.68 -13.69 16.69
N THR A 116 -16.65 -14.05 15.83
CA THR A 116 -18.04 -14.25 16.23
C THR A 116 -18.50 -15.67 15.86
N ALA A 117 -19.77 -15.99 16.12
CA ALA A 117 -20.37 -17.27 15.75
C ALA A 117 -20.39 -17.52 14.23
N SER A 118 -20.42 -16.47 13.41
CA SER A 118 -20.59 -16.55 11.96
C SER A 118 -19.53 -15.79 11.16
N VAL A 119 -18.61 -15.09 11.82
CA VAL A 119 -17.62 -14.22 11.17
C VAL A 119 -16.24 -14.38 11.79
N TYR A 120 -15.21 -14.29 10.96
CA TYR A 120 -13.84 -13.99 11.38
C TYR A 120 -13.38 -12.68 10.74
N THR A 121 -12.59 -11.90 11.49
CA THR A 121 -11.76 -10.84 10.91
C THR A 121 -10.32 -11.31 10.93
N VAL A 122 -9.70 -11.36 9.75
CA VAL A 122 -8.33 -11.82 9.57
C VAL A 122 -7.43 -10.63 9.21
N GLN A 123 -6.32 -10.51 9.91
CA GLN A 123 -5.23 -9.60 9.62
C GLN A 123 -4.11 -10.33 8.87
N LEU A 124 -3.67 -9.77 7.76
CA LEU A 124 -2.52 -10.27 6.99
C LEU A 124 -1.59 -9.14 6.61
N SER A 125 -0.29 -9.44 6.60
CA SER A 125 0.74 -8.57 6.03
C SER A 125 1.58 -9.33 5.00
N GLY A 126 1.99 -8.62 3.94
CA GLY A 126 2.63 -9.25 2.79
C GLY A 126 2.95 -8.29 1.66
N THR A 127 3.48 -8.83 0.57
CA THR A 127 3.41 -8.16 -0.75
C THR A 127 1.98 -8.19 -1.26
N SER A 128 1.61 -7.29 -2.18
CA SER A 128 0.26 -7.26 -2.74
C SER A 128 -0.14 -8.61 -3.36
N ASP A 129 0.76 -9.26 -4.09
CA ASP A 129 0.55 -10.61 -4.65
C ASP A 129 0.19 -11.67 -3.59
N LYS A 130 0.82 -11.59 -2.41
CA LYS A 130 0.54 -12.52 -1.31
C LYS A 130 -0.87 -12.29 -0.76
N LEU A 131 -1.29 -11.03 -0.65
CA LEU A 131 -2.63 -10.67 -0.16
C LEU A 131 -3.70 -11.06 -1.19
N ASP A 132 -3.43 -10.85 -2.47
CA ASP A 132 -4.31 -11.26 -3.58
C ASP A 132 -4.47 -12.79 -3.62
N SER A 133 -3.36 -13.52 -3.46
CA SER A 133 -3.37 -14.98 -3.35
C SER A 133 -4.18 -15.46 -2.14
N PHE A 134 -4.15 -14.74 -1.02
CA PHE A 134 -4.99 -15.06 0.14
C PHE A 134 -6.47 -14.90 -0.17
N ILE A 135 -6.87 -13.76 -0.76
CA ILE A 135 -8.24 -13.48 -1.18
C ILE A 135 -8.75 -14.58 -2.13
N GLN A 136 -7.91 -14.99 -3.08
CA GLN A 136 -8.24 -16.07 -4.01
C GLN A 136 -8.41 -17.42 -3.29
N ALA A 137 -7.53 -17.74 -2.34
CA ALA A 137 -7.56 -19.01 -1.61
C ALA A 137 -8.78 -19.18 -0.70
N ILE A 138 -9.27 -18.10 -0.08
CA ILE A 138 -10.49 -18.15 0.77
C ILE A 138 -11.79 -18.09 -0.05
N GLY A 139 -11.70 -17.68 -1.32
CA GLY A 139 -12.83 -17.47 -2.21
C GLY A 139 -13.59 -16.17 -1.92
N THR A 140 -13.83 -15.38 -2.96
CA THR A 140 -14.48 -14.06 -2.84
C THR A 140 -15.91 -14.12 -2.31
N ALA A 141 -16.62 -15.24 -2.50
CA ALA A 141 -17.99 -15.42 -2.03
C ALA A 141 -18.12 -15.45 -0.50
N ALA A 142 -17.04 -15.73 0.23
CA ALA A 142 -17.02 -15.73 1.69
C ALA A 142 -16.68 -14.35 2.29
N ILE A 143 -16.18 -13.42 1.48
CA ILE A 143 -15.71 -12.12 1.93
C ILE A 143 -16.89 -11.18 2.15
N LEU A 144 -16.96 -10.59 3.34
CA LEU A 144 -17.95 -9.59 3.72
C LEU A 144 -17.41 -8.17 3.53
N GLU A 145 -16.13 -7.97 3.85
CA GLU A 145 -15.49 -6.66 3.85
C GLU A 145 -13.97 -6.82 3.73
N THR A 146 -13.32 -5.91 2.98
CA THR A 146 -11.86 -5.87 2.85
C THR A 146 -11.37 -4.44 3.02
N VAL A 147 -10.37 -4.25 3.87
CA VAL A 147 -9.63 -2.99 4.02
C VAL A 147 -8.16 -3.28 3.79
N ARG A 148 -7.53 -2.45 2.95
CA ARG A 148 -6.13 -2.55 2.57
C ARG A 148 -5.46 -1.22 2.83
N SER A 149 -4.23 -1.26 3.36
CA SER A 149 -3.46 -0.04 3.61
C SER A 149 -2.99 0.62 2.32
N GLY A 150 -2.81 -0.16 1.24
CA GLY A 150 -1.92 0.23 0.15
C GLY A 150 -0.45 -0.05 0.50
N VAL A 151 0.42 0.15 -0.48
CA VAL A 151 1.82 -0.26 -0.36
C VAL A 151 2.64 0.73 0.45
N THR A 152 3.45 0.21 1.35
CA THR A 152 4.55 0.90 2.02
C THR A 152 5.87 0.31 1.54
N GLY A 153 6.86 1.15 1.25
CA GLY A 153 8.11 0.71 0.62
C GLY A 153 9.35 1.38 1.18
N ILE A 154 10.45 0.61 1.24
CA ILE A 154 11.78 1.11 1.60
C ILE A 154 12.85 0.46 0.73
N ALA A 155 13.90 1.20 0.38
CA ALA A 155 15.03 0.65 -0.34
C ALA A 155 15.82 -0.34 0.54
N ARG A 156 16.54 -1.26 -0.10
CA ARG A 156 17.43 -2.22 0.60
C ARG A 156 18.84 -1.66 0.76
N GLY A 157 19.52 -2.10 1.81
CA GLY A 157 20.90 -1.74 2.10
C GLY A 157 21.03 -0.30 2.56
N ASP A 158 22.13 0.36 2.19
CA ASP A 158 22.49 1.69 2.69
C ASP A 158 21.78 2.84 1.95
N LYS A 159 20.89 2.53 0.99
CA LYS A 159 20.11 3.54 0.28
C LYS A 159 19.00 4.05 1.20
N VAL A 160 19.14 5.29 1.64
CA VAL A 160 18.17 5.96 2.52
C VAL A 160 17.51 7.13 1.80
N LEU A 161 16.21 7.31 2.03
CA LEU A 161 15.49 8.52 1.66
C LEU A 161 15.38 9.38 2.93
N SER A 162 16.39 10.22 3.16
CA SER A 162 16.44 11.25 4.21
C SER A 162 16.70 12.60 3.56
N ILE A 163 16.50 13.71 4.30
CA ILE A 163 17.00 15.03 3.87
C ILE A 163 18.51 14.94 3.65
#